data_AF-H1PPI1-F1
#
_entry.id   AF-H1PPI1-F1
#
_cell.length_a   1.000
_cell.length_b   1.000
_cell.length_c   1.000
_cell.angle_alpha   90.00
_cell.angle_beta   90.00
_cell.angle_gamma   90.00
#
_symmetry.space_group_name_H-M   'P 1'
#
loop_
_entity.id
_entity.type
_entity.pdbx_description
1 polymer ?
#
loop_
_entity_poly.entity_id
_entity_poly.type
_entity_poly.pdbx_seq_one_letter_code
_entity_poly.pdbx_strand_id
1 'polypeptide(L)'
;MRKVKNAKKDNTIKLITDLEYVRAVEAAKDIAETHAEYKVLNYLACTQRLFDKEVAEILVAITSYLYTNDRAKKFKMKIAIRNNIRALTNAALPHLLANTNTQIFTIMFELNEILVDYSSLENKLIKEIEKKGFQEAYPEFKNAMQEADGNFLKERINVVLGYEPVFSGEIKEKFLDVLNWLPKTITRLIKYNSQFYVPSVLSEEINRKLEIILQVANKKLGYTDQAEKLFKNECTLINELATRVMLVQGAFPILEEENRKLFPTEYKKDLTHLKGTLTRVKNLLGILYDYLNYGEIKKGELNV
;
A
#
# COMPACT_ATOMS: atom_id res chain seq x y z
N MET A 1 -21.51 41.41 -33.31
CA MET A 1 -22.42 40.46 -32.61
C MET A 1 -22.28 38.98 -32.99
N ARG A 2 -21.52 38.57 -34.04
CA ARG A 2 -21.34 37.13 -34.39
C ARG A 2 -20.45 36.32 -33.43
N LYS A 3 -19.47 36.93 -32.75
CA LYS A 3 -18.55 36.22 -31.83
C LYS A 3 -19.21 35.71 -30.53
N VAL A 4 -20.22 36.42 -30.02
CA VAL A 4 -20.89 36.10 -28.73
C VAL A 4 -21.85 34.91 -28.85
N LYS A 5 -22.47 34.70 -30.02
CA LYS A 5 -23.34 33.53 -30.29
C LYS A 5 -22.54 32.24 -30.41
N ASN A 6 -21.35 32.28 -31.00
CA ASN A 6 -20.47 31.11 -31.11
C ASN A 6 -19.91 30.70 -29.74
N ALA A 7 -19.44 31.65 -28.93
CA ALA A 7 -18.96 31.35 -27.57
C ALA A 7 -20.02 30.69 -26.67
N LYS A 8 -21.30 31.10 -26.76
CA LYS A 8 -22.39 30.43 -26.03
C LYS A 8 -22.66 29.02 -26.54
N LYS A 9 -22.60 28.80 -27.86
CA LYS A 9 -22.80 27.49 -28.49
C LYS A 9 -21.66 26.52 -28.14
N ASP A 10 -20.42 27.00 -28.18
CA ASP A 10 -19.23 26.22 -27.84
C ASP A 10 -19.22 25.83 -26.35
N ASN A 11 -19.59 26.76 -25.45
CA ASN A 11 -19.75 26.45 -24.03
C ASN A 11 -20.88 25.44 -23.75
N THR A 12 -21.97 25.49 -24.53
CA THR A 12 -23.08 24.53 -24.39
C THR A 12 -22.67 23.14 -24.88
N ILE A 13 -21.96 23.06 -26.00
CA ILE A 13 -21.44 21.79 -26.53
C ILE A 13 -20.44 21.19 -25.54
N LYS A 14 -19.52 21.98 -24.99
CA LYS A 14 -18.56 21.51 -23.98
C LYS A 14 -19.26 20.93 -22.74
N LEU A 15 -20.27 21.64 -22.21
CA LEU A 15 -21.06 21.17 -21.07
C LEU A 15 -21.76 19.83 -21.34
N ILE A 16 -22.33 19.66 -22.54
CA ILE A 16 -22.99 18.41 -22.94
C ILE A 16 -21.96 17.27 -23.03
N THR A 17 -20.80 17.52 -23.64
CA THR A 17 -19.72 16.53 -23.74
C THR A 17 -19.21 16.11 -22.36
N ASP A 18 -19.04 17.07 -21.44
CA ASP A 18 -18.59 16.80 -20.07
C ASP A 18 -19.63 15.98 -19.29
N LEU A 19 -20.93 16.26 -19.47
CA LEU A 19 -22.01 15.48 -18.84
C LEU A 19 -22.09 14.06 -19.39
N GLU A 20 -21.99 13.88 -20.70
CA GLU A 20 -22.00 12.55 -21.33
C GLU A 20 -20.77 11.74 -20.94
N TYR A 21 -19.64 12.41 -20.74
CA TYR A 21 -18.42 11.79 -20.23
C TYR A 21 -18.61 11.23 -18.82
N VAL A 22 -19.15 12.03 -17.89
CA VAL A 22 -19.44 11.58 -16.50
C VAL A 22 -20.39 10.39 -16.50
N ARG A 23 -21.47 10.45 -17.31
CA ARG A 23 -22.44 9.35 -17.43
C ARG A 23 -21.83 8.07 -17.99
N ALA A 24 -20.92 8.18 -18.96
CA ALA A 24 -20.22 7.03 -19.51
C ALA A 24 -19.30 6.37 -18.47
N VAL A 25 -18.56 7.18 -17.70
CA VAL A 25 -17.73 6.67 -16.61
C VAL A 25 -18.58 5.97 -15.55
N GLU A 26 -19.69 6.57 -15.12
CA GLU A 26 -20.60 5.95 -14.15
C GLU A 26 -21.18 4.63 -14.66
N ALA A 27 -21.64 4.59 -15.92
CA ALA A 27 -22.19 3.39 -16.53
C ALA A 27 -21.17 2.25 -16.65
N ALA A 28 -19.87 2.56 -16.71
CA ALA A 28 -18.82 1.55 -16.74
C ALA A 28 -18.83 0.65 -15.51
N LYS A 29 -19.30 1.15 -14.35
CA LYS A 29 -19.42 0.39 -13.10
C LYS A 29 -20.28 -0.87 -13.27
N ASP A 30 -21.33 -0.80 -14.07
CA ASP A 30 -22.27 -1.91 -14.31
C ASP A 30 -21.89 -2.78 -15.52
N ILE A 31 -20.89 -2.36 -16.29
CA ILE A 31 -20.40 -3.05 -17.49
C ILE A 31 -19.15 -3.87 -17.18
N ALA A 32 -18.22 -3.28 -16.43
CA ALA A 32 -17.00 -3.94 -15.94
C ALA A 32 -17.34 -5.25 -15.22
N GLU A 33 -16.45 -6.24 -15.31
CA GLU A 33 -16.64 -7.50 -14.60
C GLU A 33 -16.24 -7.37 -13.13
N THR A 34 -15.22 -6.57 -12.85
CA THR A 34 -14.73 -6.36 -11.49
C THR A 34 -14.73 -4.89 -11.10
N HIS A 35 -14.79 -4.63 -9.80
CA HIS A 35 -14.70 -3.26 -9.28
C HIS A 35 -13.32 -2.62 -9.55
N ALA A 36 -12.27 -3.44 -9.61
CA ALA A 36 -10.90 -3.00 -9.93
C ALA A 36 -10.80 -2.48 -11.38
N GLU A 37 -11.37 -3.20 -12.35
CA GLU A 37 -11.45 -2.79 -13.76
C GLU A 37 -12.12 -1.41 -13.90
N TYR A 38 -13.24 -1.20 -13.21
CA TYR A 38 -13.91 0.11 -13.18
C TYR A 38 -13.02 1.21 -12.58
N LYS A 39 -12.38 0.95 -11.43
CA LYS A 39 -11.50 1.91 -10.76
C LYS A 39 -10.33 2.35 -11.65
N VAL A 40 -9.73 1.40 -12.39
CA VAL A 40 -8.63 1.68 -13.33
C VAL A 40 -9.12 2.57 -14.48
N LEU A 41 -10.25 2.24 -15.11
CA LEU A 41 -10.81 3.07 -16.17
C LEU A 41 -11.11 4.49 -15.68
N ASN A 42 -11.75 4.62 -14.52
CA ASN A 42 -12.07 5.92 -13.92
C ASN A 42 -10.80 6.76 -13.64
N TYR A 43 -9.76 6.12 -13.11
CA TYR A 43 -8.50 6.81 -12.85
C TYR A 43 -7.81 7.29 -14.15
N LEU A 44 -7.74 6.45 -15.18
CA LEU A 44 -7.12 6.81 -16.47
C LEU A 44 -7.92 7.91 -17.18
N ALA A 45 -9.25 7.85 -17.07
CA ALA A 45 -10.17 8.88 -17.54
C ALA A 45 -9.87 10.24 -16.90
N CYS A 46 -9.70 10.29 -15.57
CA CYS A 46 -9.43 11.55 -14.87
C CYS A 46 -8.01 12.10 -15.05
N THR A 47 -7.01 11.24 -15.32
CA THR A 47 -5.60 11.66 -15.29
C THR A 47 -5.02 12.08 -16.64
N GLN A 48 -5.62 11.67 -17.78
CA GLN A 48 -5.24 12.08 -19.15
C GLN A 48 -3.73 12.06 -19.41
N ARG A 49 -3.11 10.88 -19.26
CA ARG A 49 -1.65 10.70 -19.40
C ARG A 49 -1.28 9.39 -20.07
N LEU A 50 -2.02 8.32 -19.79
CA LEU A 50 -1.74 6.97 -20.25
C LEU A 50 -2.99 6.40 -20.89
N PHE A 51 -2.84 5.81 -22.08
CA PHE A 51 -3.93 5.14 -22.81
C PHE A 51 -5.12 6.06 -23.15
N ASP A 52 -4.88 7.37 -23.32
CA ASP A 52 -5.96 8.36 -23.53
C ASP A 52 -6.86 8.00 -24.73
N LYS A 53 -6.27 7.46 -25.79
CA LYS A 53 -6.99 7.04 -27.00
C LYS A 53 -7.91 5.86 -26.70
N GLU A 54 -7.38 4.82 -26.08
CA GLU A 54 -8.10 3.60 -25.72
C GLU A 54 -9.24 3.91 -24.72
N VAL A 55 -8.97 4.77 -23.74
CA VAL A 55 -9.97 5.27 -22.79
C VAL A 55 -11.07 6.01 -23.54
N ALA A 56 -10.74 6.94 -24.43
CA ALA A 56 -11.72 7.69 -25.21
C ALA A 56 -12.59 6.77 -26.09
N GLU A 57 -11.98 5.77 -26.75
CA GLU A 57 -12.71 4.78 -27.55
C GLU A 57 -13.70 3.97 -26.72
N ILE A 58 -13.29 3.54 -25.52
CA ILE A 58 -14.17 2.83 -24.58
C ILE A 58 -15.33 3.72 -24.12
N LEU A 59 -15.06 4.98 -23.75
CA LEU A 59 -16.11 5.89 -23.28
C LEU A 59 -17.12 6.21 -24.40
N VAL A 60 -16.66 6.41 -25.63
CA VAL A 60 -17.54 6.59 -26.81
C VAL A 60 -18.40 5.34 -27.05
N ALA A 61 -17.83 4.14 -26.88
CA ALA A 61 -18.58 2.90 -27.00
C ALA A 61 -19.65 2.77 -25.90
N ILE A 62 -19.33 3.18 -24.67
CA ILE A 62 -20.29 3.22 -23.55
C ILE A 62 -21.43 4.21 -23.83
N THR A 63 -21.12 5.43 -24.28
CA THR A 63 -22.14 6.41 -24.67
C THR A 63 -23.06 5.82 -25.73
N SER A 64 -22.50 5.18 -26.76
CA SER A 64 -23.27 4.51 -27.80
C SER A 64 -24.16 3.37 -27.25
N TYR A 65 -23.66 2.63 -26.27
CA TYR A 65 -24.41 1.59 -25.57
C TYR A 65 -25.60 2.15 -24.79
N LEU A 66 -25.44 3.31 -24.12
CA LEU A 66 -26.50 3.95 -23.35
C LEU A 66 -27.70 4.33 -24.23
N TYR A 67 -27.44 4.86 -25.43
CA TYR A 67 -28.47 5.28 -26.38
C TYR A 67 -28.98 4.18 -27.32
N THR A 68 -28.47 2.95 -27.22
CA THR A 68 -28.96 1.84 -28.03
C THR A 68 -30.26 1.28 -27.43
N ASN A 69 -31.32 1.25 -28.25
CA ASN A 69 -32.65 0.69 -27.90
C ASN A 69 -32.80 -0.78 -28.29
N ASP A 70 -32.04 -1.27 -29.27
CA ASP A 70 -32.07 -2.68 -29.68
C ASP A 70 -31.40 -3.56 -28.62
N ARG A 71 -32.17 -4.48 -28.03
CA ARG A 71 -31.72 -5.34 -26.92
C ARG A 71 -30.59 -6.29 -27.32
N ALA A 72 -30.65 -6.89 -28.52
CA ALA A 72 -29.63 -7.84 -28.98
C ALA A 72 -28.31 -7.12 -29.28
N LYS A 73 -28.39 -5.96 -29.94
CA LYS A 73 -27.23 -5.10 -30.19
C LYS A 73 -26.63 -4.58 -28.88
N LYS A 74 -27.47 -4.11 -27.95
CA LYS A 74 -27.06 -3.61 -26.64
C LYS A 74 -26.32 -4.67 -25.82
N PHE A 75 -26.78 -5.92 -25.85
CA PHE A 75 -26.10 -7.04 -25.21
C PHE A 75 -24.72 -7.31 -25.81
N LYS A 76 -24.62 -7.39 -27.15
CA LYS A 76 -23.32 -7.56 -27.84
C LYS A 76 -22.34 -6.43 -27.53
N MET A 77 -22.82 -5.19 -27.53
CA MET A 77 -22.02 -4.02 -27.15
C MET A 77 -21.52 -4.12 -25.71
N LYS A 78 -22.37 -4.51 -24.76
CA LYS A 78 -21.97 -4.68 -23.35
C LYS A 78 -20.80 -5.65 -23.20
N ILE A 79 -20.83 -6.79 -23.90
CA ILE A 79 -19.74 -7.78 -23.87
C ILE A 79 -18.47 -7.19 -24.48
N ALA A 80 -18.57 -6.55 -25.65
CA ALA A 80 -17.41 -5.96 -26.32
C ALA A 80 -16.75 -4.87 -25.46
N ILE A 81 -17.54 -3.98 -24.87
CA ILE A 81 -17.06 -2.93 -23.97
C ILE A 81 -16.38 -3.54 -22.76
N ARG A 82 -16.99 -4.54 -22.11
CA ARG A 82 -16.39 -5.24 -20.97
C ARG A 82 -15.01 -5.82 -21.33
N ASN A 83 -14.90 -6.49 -22.47
CA ASN A 83 -13.64 -7.07 -22.92
C ASN A 83 -12.59 -5.97 -23.19
N ASN A 84 -12.99 -4.83 -23.75
CA ASN A 84 -12.09 -3.70 -23.96
C ASN A 84 -11.62 -3.07 -22.64
N ILE A 85 -12.52 -2.93 -21.65
CA ILE A 85 -12.17 -2.47 -20.30
C ILE A 85 -11.15 -3.42 -19.67
N ARG A 86 -11.34 -4.73 -19.78
CA ARG A 86 -10.39 -5.73 -19.28
C ARG A 86 -9.04 -5.65 -19.98
N ALA A 87 -9.04 -5.54 -21.30
CA ALA A 87 -7.82 -5.42 -22.10
C ALA A 87 -7.03 -4.16 -21.73
N LEU A 88 -7.72 -3.01 -21.62
CA LEU A 88 -7.12 -1.76 -21.14
C LEU A 88 -6.55 -1.92 -19.73
N THR A 89 -7.33 -2.53 -18.82
CA THR A 89 -6.90 -2.76 -17.43
C THR A 89 -5.60 -3.54 -17.42
N ASN A 90 -5.55 -4.69 -18.09
CA ASN A 90 -4.35 -5.54 -18.15
C ASN A 90 -3.15 -4.83 -18.78
N ALA A 91 -3.37 -4.01 -19.81
CA ALA A 91 -2.32 -3.20 -20.42
C ALA A 91 -1.82 -2.09 -19.49
N ALA A 92 -2.70 -1.53 -18.65
CA ALA A 92 -2.38 -0.45 -17.73
C ALA A 92 -1.73 -0.92 -16.42
N LEU A 93 -2.02 -2.13 -15.93
CA LEU A 93 -1.51 -2.64 -14.65
C LEU A 93 0.02 -2.46 -14.47
N PRO A 94 0.88 -2.77 -15.46
CA PRO A 94 2.33 -2.60 -15.32
C PRO A 94 2.79 -1.13 -15.21
N HIS A 95 1.92 -0.18 -15.56
CA HIS A 95 2.20 1.26 -15.49
C HIS A 95 1.54 1.93 -14.29
N LEU A 96 0.60 1.25 -13.62
CA LEU A 96 -0.09 1.71 -12.41
C LEU A 96 0.63 1.24 -11.13
N LEU A 97 1.96 1.27 -11.18
CA LEU A 97 2.80 0.93 -10.04
C LEU A 97 2.65 2.00 -8.97
N ALA A 98 2.41 1.55 -7.73
CA ALA A 98 2.49 2.45 -6.60
C ALA A 98 3.92 2.96 -6.45
N ASN A 99 4.06 4.25 -6.11
CA ASN A 99 5.38 4.85 -5.90
C ASN A 99 6.09 4.20 -4.70
N THR A 100 7.40 4.44 -4.59
CA THR A 100 8.23 3.90 -3.51
C THR A 100 7.66 4.27 -2.14
N ASN A 101 7.13 5.48 -1.99
CA ASN A 101 6.49 5.91 -0.75
C ASN A 101 5.31 5.03 -0.34
N THR A 102 4.42 4.66 -1.27
CA THR A 102 3.26 3.79 -0.99
C THR A 102 3.71 2.40 -0.56
N GLN A 103 4.76 1.88 -1.20
CA GLN A 103 5.35 0.58 -0.82
C GLN A 103 5.91 0.63 0.59
N ILE A 104 6.72 1.65 0.90
CA ILE A 104 7.31 1.83 2.24
C ILE A 104 6.23 2.06 3.29
N PHE A 105 5.24 2.87 2.98
CA PHE A 105 4.10 3.10 3.86
C PHE A 105 3.37 1.78 4.17
N THR A 106 3.20 0.90 3.18
CA THR A 106 2.60 -0.44 3.36
C THR A 106 3.43 -1.32 4.28
N ILE A 107 4.74 -1.37 4.06
CA ILE A 107 5.67 -2.14 4.91
C ILE A 107 5.67 -1.61 6.36
N MET A 108 5.61 -0.29 6.55
CA MET A 108 5.53 0.30 7.89
C MET A 108 4.20 -0.02 8.59
N PHE A 109 3.11 -0.12 7.83
CA PHE A 109 1.82 -0.57 8.33
C PHE A 109 1.86 -2.05 8.72
N GLU A 110 2.40 -2.93 7.87
CA GLU A 110 2.61 -4.35 8.18
C GLU A 110 3.45 -4.53 9.46
N LEU A 111 4.58 -3.82 9.57
CA LEU A 111 5.43 -3.85 10.75
C LEU A 111 4.65 -3.49 12.03
N ASN A 112 3.75 -2.51 11.95
CA ASN A 112 2.88 -2.16 13.09
C ASN A 112 1.95 -3.32 13.44
N GLU A 113 1.22 -3.87 12.48
CA GLU A 113 0.26 -4.95 12.74
C GLU A 113 0.95 -6.20 13.29
N ILE A 114 2.09 -6.61 12.72
CA ILE A 114 2.87 -7.77 13.18
C ILE A 114 3.35 -7.55 14.61
N LEU A 115 3.90 -6.36 14.93
CA LEU A 115 4.41 -6.10 16.28
C LEU A 115 3.30 -5.94 17.33
N VAL A 116 2.13 -5.42 16.95
CA VAL A 116 0.95 -5.38 17.82
C VAL A 116 0.50 -6.80 18.15
N ASP A 117 0.31 -7.64 17.13
CA ASP A 117 -0.14 -9.02 17.30
C ASP A 117 0.89 -9.85 18.08
N TYR A 118 2.19 -9.66 17.80
CA TYR A 118 3.25 -10.40 18.49
C TYR A 118 3.39 -9.99 19.95
N SER A 119 3.09 -8.73 20.30
CA SER A 119 3.22 -8.26 21.68
C SER A 119 1.93 -8.32 22.49
N SER A 120 0.80 -8.59 21.83
CA SER A 120 -0.55 -8.49 22.39
C SER A 120 -0.81 -7.12 23.06
N LEU A 121 -0.21 -6.05 22.52
CA LEU A 121 -0.35 -4.67 23.01
C LEU A 121 -1.41 -3.90 22.21
N GLU A 122 -1.90 -2.79 22.78
CA GLU A 122 -2.88 -1.93 22.10
C GLU A 122 -2.31 -1.33 20.80
N ASN A 123 -3.04 -1.48 19.70
CA ASN A 123 -2.73 -0.81 18.43
C ASN A 123 -3.06 0.69 18.50
N LYS A 124 -2.02 1.53 18.57
CA LYS A 124 -2.16 2.99 18.69
C LYS A 124 -2.37 3.71 17.36
N LEU A 125 -2.38 2.98 16.25
CA LEU A 125 -2.56 3.57 14.92
C LEU A 125 -3.91 4.28 14.76
N ILE A 126 -4.97 3.69 15.30
CA ILE A 126 -6.34 4.25 15.25
C ILE A 126 -6.35 5.66 15.84
N LYS A 127 -5.83 5.81 17.06
CA LYS A 127 -5.79 7.11 17.78
C LYS A 127 -4.98 8.16 17.03
N GLU A 128 -3.90 7.78 16.36
CA GLU A 128 -3.08 8.74 15.59
C GLU A 128 -3.73 9.14 14.26
N ILE A 129 -4.49 8.24 13.63
CA ILE A 129 -5.25 8.52 12.40
C ILE A 129 -6.46 9.41 12.68
N GLU A 130 -7.15 9.19 13.80
CA GLU A 130 -8.23 10.06 14.30
C GLU A 130 -7.76 11.50 14.49
N LYS A 131 -6.61 11.71 15.13
CA LYS A 131 -6.00 13.05 15.32
C LYS A 131 -5.73 13.79 14.01
N LYS A 132 -5.62 13.07 12.90
CA LYS A 132 -5.34 13.62 11.57
C LYS A 132 -6.60 13.82 10.73
N GLY A 133 -7.79 13.50 11.27
CA GLY A 133 -9.06 13.68 10.58
C GLY A 133 -9.33 12.64 9.49
N PHE A 134 -8.60 11.52 9.48
CA PHE A 134 -8.79 10.43 8.50
C PHE A 134 -9.77 9.35 8.99
N GLN A 135 -10.52 9.62 10.06
CA GLN A 135 -11.36 8.66 10.77
C GLN A 135 -12.40 7.98 9.87
N GLU A 136 -12.99 8.71 8.92
CA GLU A 136 -14.04 8.20 8.04
C GLU A 136 -13.50 7.28 6.93
N ALA A 137 -12.26 7.49 6.50
CA ALA A 137 -11.60 6.68 5.47
C ALA A 137 -10.84 5.48 6.07
N TYR A 138 -10.67 5.43 7.40
CA TYR A 138 -9.82 4.43 8.05
C TYR A 138 -10.26 2.98 7.88
N PRO A 139 -11.56 2.61 7.96
CA PRO A 139 -11.97 1.22 7.76
C PRO A 139 -11.69 0.71 6.34
N GLU A 140 -12.00 1.54 5.34
CA GLU A 140 -11.75 1.23 3.92
C GLU A 140 -10.25 1.17 3.65
N PHE A 141 -9.49 2.10 4.24
CA PHE A 141 -8.04 2.11 4.20
C PHE A 141 -7.45 0.83 4.83
N LYS A 142 -7.90 0.43 6.02
CA LYS A 142 -7.45 -0.79 6.69
C LYS A 142 -7.72 -2.03 5.83
N ASN A 143 -8.93 -2.14 5.28
CA ASN A 143 -9.29 -3.25 4.39
C ASN A 143 -8.39 -3.26 3.14
N ALA A 144 -8.18 -2.10 2.51
CA ALA A 144 -7.33 -1.99 1.32
C ALA A 144 -5.85 -2.34 1.63
N MET A 145 -5.35 -1.99 2.80
CA MET A 145 -4.00 -2.37 3.24
C MET A 145 -3.89 -3.86 3.55
N GLN A 146 -4.92 -4.46 4.17
CA GLN A 146 -4.97 -5.91 4.40
C GLN A 146 -5.05 -6.70 3.08
N GLU A 147 -5.74 -6.18 2.07
CA GLU A 147 -5.77 -6.75 0.72
C GLU A 147 -4.40 -6.64 0.00
N ALA A 148 -3.58 -5.65 0.35
CA ALA A 148 -2.27 -5.41 -0.27
C ALA A 148 -1.11 -6.22 0.37
N ASP A 149 -1.27 -6.76 1.58
CA ASP A 149 -0.20 -7.49 2.29
C ASP A 149 0.04 -8.92 1.77
N GLY A 150 -0.91 -9.51 1.05
CA GLY A 150 -0.67 -10.72 0.24
C GLY A 150 -0.40 -12.03 0.99
N ASN A 151 0.42 -12.08 2.05
CA ASN A 151 0.86 -13.35 2.64
C ASN A 151 1.23 -13.34 4.15
N PHE A 152 1.62 -12.25 4.80
CA PHE A 152 2.19 -12.37 6.17
C PHE A 152 1.17 -12.20 7.31
N LEU A 153 0.05 -11.49 7.11
CA LEU A 153 -0.97 -11.26 8.15
C LEU A 153 -2.15 -12.26 8.13
N LYS A 154 -2.11 -13.34 7.34
CA LYS A 154 -3.29 -14.22 7.19
C LYS A 154 -3.55 -15.11 8.41
N GLU A 155 -2.50 -15.47 9.16
CA GLU A 155 -2.61 -16.26 10.38
C GLU A 155 -2.17 -15.41 11.58
N ARG A 156 -2.91 -15.49 12.69
CA ARG A 156 -2.52 -14.82 13.93
C ARG A 156 -1.16 -15.33 14.37
N ILE A 157 -0.31 -14.45 14.88
CA ILE A 157 1.07 -14.79 15.26
C ILE A 157 1.10 -15.89 16.31
N ASN A 158 0.13 -15.95 17.22
CA ASN A 158 0.05 -17.05 18.18
C ASN A 158 -0.18 -18.44 17.54
N VAL A 159 -0.86 -18.51 16.39
CA VAL A 159 -0.99 -19.74 15.60
C VAL A 159 0.33 -20.10 14.95
N VAL A 160 1.01 -19.11 14.36
CA VAL A 160 2.32 -19.28 13.72
C VAL A 160 3.37 -19.74 14.72
N LEU A 161 3.38 -19.17 15.93
CA LEU A 161 4.35 -19.49 16.98
C LEU A 161 3.97 -20.76 17.76
N GLY A 162 2.69 -21.13 17.79
CA GLY A 162 2.19 -22.27 18.58
C GLY A 162 2.02 -21.96 20.07
N TYR A 163 2.14 -20.69 20.48
CA TYR A 163 1.91 -20.21 21.84
C TYR A 163 1.50 -18.73 21.83
N GLU A 164 0.98 -18.25 22.96
CA GLU A 164 0.65 -16.84 23.16
C GLU A 164 1.89 -16.09 23.71
N PRO A 165 2.50 -15.19 22.93
CA PRO A 165 3.66 -14.43 23.38
C PRO A 165 3.27 -13.41 24.45
N VAL A 166 4.03 -13.37 25.56
CA VAL A 166 3.81 -12.42 26.65
C VAL A 166 5.12 -11.74 27.02
N PHE A 167 5.19 -10.43 26.80
CA PHE A 167 6.34 -9.62 27.18
C PHE A 167 6.09 -8.83 28.45
N SER A 168 7.10 -8.78 29.33
CA SER A 168 7.08 -8.02 30.58
C SER A 168 8.38 -7.24 30.77
N GLY A 169 8.39 -6.34 31.76
CA GLY A 169 9.56 -5.53 32.11
C GLY A 169 10.13 -4.72 30.94
N GLU A 170 11.46 -4.71 30.83
CA GLU A 170 12.18 -3.90 29.85
C GLU A 170 11.78 -4.20 28.41
N ILE A 171 11.54 -5.47 28.04
CA ILE A 171 11.18 -5.84 26.66
C ILE A 171 9.82 -5.24 26.27
N LYS A 172 8.84 -5.29 27.18
CA LYS A 172 7.53 -4.65 26.96
C LYS A 172 7.67 -3.14 26.73
N GLU A 173 8.55 -2.47 27.47
CA GLU A 173 8.81 -1.05 27.29
C GLU A 173 9.41 -0.74 25.90
N LYS A 174 10.28 -1.61 25.38
CA LYS A 174 10.83 -1.48 24.02
C LYS A 174 9.76 -1.64 22.94
N PHE A 175 8.86 -2.63 23.09
CA PHE A 175 7.70 -2.76 22.21
C PHE A 175 6.82 -1.51 22.26
N LEU A 176 6.51 -1.00 23.46
CA LEU A 176 5.70 0.20 23.63
C LEU A 176 6.35 1.44 22.98
N ASP A 177 7.67 1.62 23.08
CA ASP A 177 8.36 2.71 22.38
C ASP A 177 8.21 2.58 20.86
N VAL A 178 8.46 1.39 20.30
CA VAL A 178 8.28 1.14 18.87
C VAL A 178 6.83 1.38 18.41
N LEU A 179 5.85 0.85 19.13
CA LEU A 179 4.42 1.01 18.82
C LEU A 179 3.88 2.42 19.08
N ASN A 180 4.63 3.28 19.77
CA ASN A 180 4.33 4.72 19.86
C ASN A 180 4.89 5.51 18.66
N TRP A 181 5.98 5.02 18.05
CA TRP A 181 6.68 5.69 16.96
C TRP A 181 6.16 5.28 15.58
N LEU A 182 5.82 4.00 15.38
CA LEU A 182 5.30 3.47 14.12
C LEU A 182 4.06 4.23 13.63
N PRO A 183 2.98 4.37 14.42
CA PRO A 183 1.81 5.17 14.06
C PRO A 183 2.12 6.61 13.63
N LYS A 184 3.03 7.28 14.35
CA LYS A 184 3.43 8.65 14.03
C LYS A 184 4.19 8.73 12.71
N THR A 185 4.97 7.71 12.38
CA THR A 185 5.67 7.63 11.09
C THR A 185 4.69 7.36 9.95
N ILE A 186 3.80 6.37 10.09
CA ILE A 186 2.78 6.05 9.09
C ILE A 186 1.95 7.30 8.75
N THR A 187 1.44 8.00 9.77
CA THR A 187 0.64 9.22 9.58
C THR A 187 1.41 10.39 8.96
N ARG A 188 2.74 10.48 9.14
CA ARG A 188 3.58 11.48 8.45
C ARG A 188 3.77 11.15 6.97
N LEU A 189 3.90 9.86 6.64
CA LEU A 189 4.23 9.39 5.31
C LEU A 189 3.03 9.36 4.35
N ILE A 190 1.80 9.28 4.87
CA ILE A 190 0.58 9.11 4.06
C ILE A 190 0.44 10.12 2.90
N LYS A 191 0.89 11.36 3.10
CA LYS A 191 0.79 12.43 2.09
C LYS A 191 1.69 12.22 0.87
N TYR A 192 2.70 11.35 0.95
CA TYR A 192 3.60 11.03 -0.16
C TYR A 192 3.09 9.84 -0.98
N ASN A 193 2.03 9.16 -0.54
CA ASN A 193 1.49 8.00 -1.24
C ASN A 193 0.92 8.37 -2.60
N SER A 194 0.92 7.40 -3.51
CA SER A 194 0.24 7.49 -4.79
C SER A 194 -1.25 7.76 -4.56
N GLN A 195 -1.81 8.66 -5.37
CA GLN A 195 -3.25 8.93 -5.37
C GLN A 195 -4.08 7.71 -5.82
N PHE A 196 -3.46 6.80 -6.56
CA PHE A 196 -4.08 5.58 -7.04
C PHE A 196 -3.05 4.45 -7.13
N TYR A 197 -3.48 3.25 -6.78
CA TYR A 197 -2.74 2.01 -6.98
C TYR A 197 -3.72 0.83 -7.03
N VAL A 198 -3.28 -0.29 -7.59
CA VAL A 198 -4.02 -1.55 -7.57
C VAL A 198 -3.42 -2.43 -6.46
N PRO A 199 -4.21 -2.85 -5.43
CA PRO A 199 -3.67 -3.60 -4.29
C PRO A 199 -2.91 -4.88 -4.66
N SER A 200 -3.41 -5.66 -5.63
CA SER A 200 -2.73 -6.89 -6.08
C SER A 200 -1.35 -6.62 -6.71
N VAL A 201 -1.24 -5.56 -7.51
CA VAL A 201 0.03 -5.16 -8.15
C VAL A 201 1.02 -4.64 -7.10
N LEU A 202 0.53 -3.84 -6.14
CA LEU A 202 1.33 -3.39 -5.00
C LEU A 202 1.87 -4.58 -4.20
N SER A 203 1.00 -5.54 -3.89
CA SER A 203 1.37 -6.75 -3.15
C SER A 203 2.43 -7.57 -3.86
N GLU A 204 2.25 -7.81 -5.17
CA GLU A 204 3.21 -8.56 -5.98
C GLU A 204 4.59 -7.91 -6.00
N GLU A 205 4.64 -6.58 -6.18
CA GLU A 205 5.90 -5.83 -6.20
C GLU A 205 6.60 -5.82 -4.82
N ILE A 206 5.85 -5.64 -3.72
CA ILE A 206 6.40 -5.72 -2.36
C ILE A 206 6.95 -7.11 -2.10
N ASN A 207 6.15 -8.16 -2.35
CA ASN A 207 6.54 -9.55 -2.10
C ASN A 207 7.79 -9.95 -2.89
N ARG A 208 7.88 -9.56 -4.16
CA ARG A 208 9.08 -9.77 -4.98
C ARG A 208 10.32 -9.14 -4.34
N LYS A 209 10.21 -7.91 -3.81
CA LYS A 209 11.33 -7.23 -3.14
C LYS A 209 11.68 -7.87 -1.80
N LEU A 210 10.67 -8.24 -1.02
CA LEU A 210 10.86 -8.91 0.27
C LEU A 210 11.56 -10.26 0.07
N GLU A 211 11.19 -11.05 -0.93
CA GLU A 211 11.84 -12.35 -1.22
C GLU A 211 13.35 -12.18 -1.48
N ILE A 212 13.73 -11.19 -2.30
CA ILE A 212 15.14 -10.89 -2.59
C ILE A 212 15.88 -10.48 -1.30
N ILE A 213 15.27 -9.61 -0.49
CA ILE A 213 15.90 -9.09 0.72
C ILE A 213 15.92 -10.14 1.84
N LEU A 214 14.95 -11.04 1.89
CA LEU A 214 14.89 -12.14 2.85
C LEU A 214 16.09 -13.07 2.68
N GLN A 215 16.50 -13.34 1.44
CA GLN A 215 17.74 -14.08 1.18
C GLN A 215 18.99 -13.37 1.72
N VAL A 216 19.00 -12.03 1.73
CA VAL A 216 20.09 -11.23 2.33
C VAL A 216 20.01 -11.27 3.85
N ALA A 217 18.81 -11.12 4.42
CA ALA A 217 18.58 -11.18 5.86
C ALA A 217 19.00 -12.53 6.44
N ASN A 218 18.59 -13.64 5.81
CA ASN A 218 18.96 -15.01 6.21
C ASN A 218 20.48 -15.26 6.15
N LYS A 219 21.22 -14.54 5.30
CA LYS A 219 22.70 -14.65 5.25
C LYS A 219 23.38 -13.81 6.34
N LYS A 220 22.76 -12.71 6.76
CA LYS A 220 23.29 -11.81 7.79
C LYS A 220 22.95 -12.27 9.21
N LEU A 221 21.76 -12.83 9.39
CA LEU A 221 21.26 -13.33 10.66
C LEU A 221 21.62 -14.82 10.80
N GLY A 222 22.58 -15.12 11.66
CA GLY A 222 22.91 -16.49 12.04
C GLY A 222 22.30 -16.84 13.39
N TYR A 223 21.72 -18.03 13.53
CA TYR A 223 21.17 -18.48 14.81
C TYR A 223 22.01 -19.64 15.35
N THR A 224 22.03 -19.79 16.67
CA THR A 224 22.59 -20.99 17.30
C THR A 224 21.74 -22.22 16.94
N ASP A 225 22.35 -23.39 16.85
CA ASP A 225 21.64 -24.66 16.61
C ASP A 225 20.48 -24.88 17.59
N GLN A 226 20.66 -24.43 18.84
CA GLN A 226 19.62 -24.50 19.87
C GLN A 226 18.45 -23.58 19.57
N ALA A 227 18.71 -22.33 19.16
CA ALA A 227 17.66 -21.39 18.77
C ALA A 227 16.88 -21.90 17.55
N GLU A 228 17.58 -22.41 16.52
CA GLU A 228 16.91 -22.99 15.34
C GLU A 228 16.08 -24.23 15.67
N LYS A 229 16.54 -25.05 16.63
CA LYS A 229 15.82 -26.28 17.02
C LYS A 229 14.60 -25.99 17.88
N LEU A 230 14.67 -25.02 18.78
CA LEU A 230 13.62 -24.77 19.79
C LEU A 230 12.66 -23.63 19.39
N PHE A 231 13.14 -22.64 18.64
CA PHE A 231 12.44 -21.38 18.36
C PHE A 231 12.45 -21.04 16.88
N LYS A 232 12.35 -22.07 16.02
CA LYS A 232 12.41 -21.93 14.56
C LYS A 232 11.44 -20.86 14.02
N ASN A 233 10.23 -20.80 14.57
CA ASN A 233 9.19 -19.91 14.09
C ASN A 233 9.51 -18.46 14.47
N GLU A 234 10.09 -18.22 15.65
CA GLU A 234 10.57 -16.92 16.09
C GLU A 234 11.80 -16.46 15.30
N CYS A 235 12.75 -17.34 15.02
CA CYS A 235 13.87 -17.03 14.12
C CYS A 235 13.35 -16.60 12.74
N THR A 236 12.34 -17.31 12.22
CA THR A 236 11.69 -16.96 10.94
C THR A 236 11.00 -15.59 11.03
N LEU A 237 10.25 -15.33 12.11
CA LEU A 237 9.58 -14.05 12.34
C LEU A 237 10.57 -12.88 12.44
N ILE A 238 11.69 -13.05 13.15
CA ILE A 238 12.73 -12.02 13.25
C ILE A 238 13.35 -11.75 11.89
N ASN A 239 13.62 -12.77 11.08
CA ASN A 239 14.13 -12.60 9.71
C ASN A 239 13.15 -11.78 8.87
N GLU A 240 11.86 -12.09 8.93
CA GLU A 240 10.78 -11.40 8.21
C GLU A 240 10.62 -9.92 8.62
N LEU A 241 10.72 -9.64 9.93
CA LEU A 241 10.72 -8.27 10.46
C LEU A 241 11.98 -7.51 10.02
N ALA A 242 13.15 -8.17 10.05
CA ALA A 242 14.41 -7.60 9.61
C ALA A 242 14.41 -7.31 8.10
N THR A 243 13.86 -8.19 7.28
CA THR A 243 13.69 -7.99 5.84
C THR A 243 12.92 -6.71 5.52
N ARG A 244 11.83 -6.47 6.25
CA ARG A 244 11.03 -5.23 6.12
C ARG A 244 11.85 -4.00 6.51
N VAL A 245 12.59 -4.05 7.62
CA VAL A 245 13.49 -2.95 8.04
C VAL A 245 14.56 -2.67 6.97
N MET A 246 15.20 -3.71 6.44
CA MET A 246 16.24 -3.60 5.40
C MET A 246 15.69 -3.01 4.10
N LEU A 247 14.47 -3.41 3.69
CA LEU A 247 13.81 -2.85 2.51
C LEU A 247 13.56 -1.35 2.66
N VAL A 248 13.07 -0.92 3.83
CA VAL A 248 12.84 0.51 4.10
C VAL A 248 14.16 1.28 4.13
N GLN A 249 15.20 0.72 4.75
CA GLN A 249 16.53 1.33 4.78
C GLN A 249 17.11 1.52 3.37
N GLY A 250 16.97 0.51 2.50
CA GLY A 250 17.43 0.58 1.12
C GLY A 250 16.70 1.64 0.29
N ALA A 251 15.48 2.03 0.67
CA ALA A 251 14.67 2.98 -0.07
C ALA A 251 15.01 4.46 0.22
N PHE A 252 15.79 4.79 1.26
CA PHE A 252 16.04 6.17 1.66
C PHE A 252 16.53 7.11 0.54
N PRO A 253 17.48 6.73 -0.33
CA PRO A 253 17.92 7.61 -1.42
C PRO A 253 16.79 7.99 -2.38
N ILE A 254 15.94 7.03 -2.70
CA ILE A 254 14.78 7.23 -3.59
C ILE A 254 13.72 8.08 -2.90
N LEU A 255 13.39 7.76 -1.64
CA LEU A 255 12.44 8.54 -0.84
C LEU A 255 12.91 9.99 -0.69
N GLU A 256 14.20 10.24 -0.51
CA GLU A 256 14.75 11.59 -0.42
C GLU A 256 14.55 12.36 -1.73
N GLU A 257 14.78 11.72 -2.87
CA GLU A 257 14.57 12.35 -4.16
C GLU A 257 13.09 12.64 -4.43
N GLU A 258 12.21 11.65 -4.27
CA GLU A 258 10.77 11.76 -4.51
C GLU A 258 10.13 12.79 -3.56
N ASN A 259 10.43 12.71 -2.26
CA ASN A 259 9.73 13.51 -1.25
C ASN A 259 10.13 14.97 -1.29
N ARG A 260 11.38 15.26 -1.67
CA ARG A 260 11.84 16.63 -1.91
C ARG A 260 11.08 17.31 -3.04
N LYS A 261 10.67 16.57 -4.08
CA LYS A 261 9.87 17.11 -5.20
C LYS A 261 8.43 17.41 -4.76
N LEU A 262 7.85 16.56 -3.91
CA LEU A 262 6.46 16.69 -3.45
C LEU A 262 6.30 17.71 -2.33
N PHE A 263 7.14 17.65 -1.29
CA PHE A 263 7.06 18.49 -0.09
C PHE A 263 8.46 18.97 0.34
N PRO A 264 9.06 19.96 -0.37
CA PRO A 264 10.46 20.36 -0.20
C PRO A 264 10.81 20.92 1.19
N THR A 265 9.83 21.39 1.96
CA THR A 265 10.01 21.95 3.30
C THR A 265 9.84 20.92 4.42
N GLU A 266 9.12 19.82 4.17
CA GLU A 266 8.74 18.85 5.21
C GLU A 266 9.53 17.55 5.12
N TYR A 267 10.00 17.18 3.92
CA TYR A 267 10.57 15.85 3.65
C TYR A 267 11.71 15.46 4.59
N LYS A 268 12.64 16.38 4.90
CA LYS A 268 13.79 16.08 5.78
C LYS A 268 13.32 15.63 7.16
N LYS A 269 12.37 16.37 7.75
CA LYS A 269 11.86 16.07 9.09
C LYS A 269 11.15 14.72 9.12
N ASP A 270 10.36 14.43 8.09
CA ASP A 270 9.63 13.17 7.98
C ASP A 270 10.57 11.98 7.77
N LEU A 271 11.60 12.12 6.92
CA LEU A 271 12.62 11.08 6.72
C LEU A 271 13.51 10.89 7.95
N THR A 272 13.85 11.95 8.68
CA THR A 272 14.53 11.82 9.98
C THR A 272 13.67 11.05 10.98
N HIS A 273 12.36 11.30 11.01
CA HIS A 273 11.44 10.56 11.87
C HIS A 273 11.37 9.08 11.46
N LEU A 274 11.27 8.77 10.16
CA LEU A 274 11.32 7.41 9.64
C LEU A 274 12.62 6.69 10.04
N LYS A 275 13.78 7.33 9.87
CA LYS A 275 15.09 6.80 10.33
C LYS A 275 15.06 6.49 11.82
N GLY A 276 14.59 7.43 12.63
CA GLY A 276 14.49 7.27 14.09
C GLY A 276 13.54 6.14 14.52
N THR A 277 12.46 5.90 13.76
CA THR A 277 11.57 4.74 13.97
C THR A 277 12.27 3.43 13.62
N LEU A 278 12.95 3.36 12.47
CA LEU A 278 13.65 2.13 12.05
C LEU A 278 14.76 1.75 13.04
N THR A 279 15.52 2.71 13.56
CA THR A 279 16.51 2.44 14.60
C THR A 279 15.87 1.79 15.83
N ARG A 280 14.68 2.26 16.25
CA ARG A 280 13.97 1.66 17.39
C ARG A 280 13.50 0.23 17.10
N VAL A 281 12.95 0.00 15.91
CA VAL A 281 12.56 -1.35 15.47
C VAL A 281 13.78 -2.27 15.45
N LYS A 282 14.87 -1.84 14.80
CA LYS A 282 16.14 -2.58 14.73
C LYS A 282 16.68 -2.94 16.13
N ASN A 283 16.61 -2.00 17.07
CA ASN A 283 17.05 -2.24 18.45
C ASN A 283 16.15 -3.24 19.17
N LEU A 284 14.83 -3.16 18.98
CA LEU A 284 13.89 -4.16 19.50
C LEU A 284 14.21 -5.55 18.93
N LEU A 285 14.41 -5.66 17.61
CA LEU A 285 14.75 -6.92 16.97
C LEU A 285 16.11 -7.46 17.45
N GLY A 286 17.08 -6.58 17.71
CA GLY A 286 18.38 -6.94 18.29
C GLY A 286 18.24 -7.59 19.66
N ILE A 287 17.41 -6.99 20.53
CA ILE A 287 17.11 -7.55 21.85
C ILE A 287 16.44 -8.92 21.73
N LEU A 288 15.46 -9.06 20.82
CA LEU A 288 14.77 -10.34 20.60
C LEU A 288 15.73 -11.41 20.06
N TYR A 289 16.59 -11.05 19.12
CA TYR A 289 17.60 -11.93 18.56
C TYR A 289 18.62 -12.37 19.61
N ASP A 290 19.11 -11.45 20.44
CA ASP A 290 20.06 -11.78 21.52
C ASP A 290 19.42 -12.70 22.55
N TYR A 291 18.14 -12.48 22.88
CA TYR A 291 17.39 -13.34 23.78
C TYR A 291 17.25 -14.77 23.25
N LEU A 292 16.92 -14.94 21.96
CA LEU A 292 16.82 -16.26 21.33
C LEU A 292 18.17 -17.00 21.33
N ASN A 293 19.26 -16.29 21.05
CA ASN A 293 20.57 -16.93 20.88
C ASN A 293 21.34 -17.15 22.17
N TYR A 294 21.15 -16.29 23.16
CA TYR A 294 21.99 -16.26 24.37
C TYR A 294 21.18 -16.36 25.67
N GLY A 295 19.85 -16.24 25.62
CA GLY A 295 19.00 -16.24 26.82
C GLY A 295 19.16 -14.98 27.68
N GLU A 296 19.89 -13.97 27.21
CA GLU A 296 20.19 -12.73 27.93
C GLU A 296 20.18 -11.52 26.99
N ILE A 297 19.87 -10.34 27.54
CA ILE A 297 19.91 -9.09 26.77
C ILE A 297 21.36 -8.63 26.66
N LYS A 298 21.94 -8.76 25.48
CA LYS A 298 23.11 -7.96 25.09
C LYS A 298 22.58 -6.69 24.45
N LYS A 299 23.20 -5.54 24.70
CA LYS A 299 22.75 -4.25 24.15
C LYS A 299 23.03 -4.13 22.64
N GLY A 300 23.03 -5.24 21.90
CA GLY A 300 23.38 -5.28 20.49
C GLY A 300 22.32 -4.60 19.62
N GLU A 301 22.76 -3.80 18.65
CA GLU A 301 21.90 -3.48 17.52
C GLU A 301 21.89 -4.66 16.56
N LEU A 302 20.72 -5.05 16.04
CA LEU A 302 20.64 -6.12 15.04
C LEU A 302 21.43 -5.73 13.79
N ASN A 303 22.51 -6.43 13.45
CA ASN A 303 23.34 -6.09 12.29
C ASN A 303 22.70 -6.52 10.96
N VAL A 304 21.60 -5.85 10.61
CA VAL A 304 20.87 -6.03 9.34
C VAL A 304 20.82 -4.74 8.55
#